data_AF-A0A7C5XZV8-F1
#
_entry.id   AF-A0A7C5XZV8-F1
#
_cell.length_a   1.000
_cell.length_b   1.000
_cell.length_c   1.000
_cell.angle_alpha   90.00
_cell.angle_beta   90.00
_cell.angle_gamma   90.00
#
_symmetry.space_group_name_H-M   'P 1'
#
loop_
_entity.id
_entity.type
_entity.pdbx_description
1 polymer ?
#
loop_
_entity_poly.entity_id
_entity_poly.type
_entity_poly.pdbx_seq_one_letter_code
_entity_poly.pdbx_strand_id
1 'polypeptide(L)'
;MGFVVEDIARSFLPFWLSRYMSIKVETLNRVFFERDGKIIEVDLFGEGFDERSGNKVLVIGEVKSRVHGNDVKAFHEKATKLLEELKDPRTPVLVIFGLYTHPTAEIEAKHRGVLVVTPYGTVQDTKRGDQCEIIQSTSN
;
A
#
# COMPACT_ATOMS: atom_id res chain seq x y z
N MET A 1 1.73 14.09 16.40
CA MET A 1 1.62 14.41 14.96
C MET A 1 1.34 13.19 14.09
N GLY A 2 1.92 12.01 14.36
CA GLY A 2 1.62 10.77 13.59
C GLY A 2 0.15 10.33 13.61
N PHE A 3 -0.50 10.36 14.78
CA PHE A 3 -1.91 9.94 14.94
C PHE A 3 -2.89 10.71 14.03
N VAL A 4 -2.73 12.03 13.87
CA VAL A 4 -3.63 12.82 13.01
C VAL A 4 -3.47 12.45 11.53
N VAL A 5 -2.23 12.25 11.07
CA VAL A 5 -1.98 11.85 9.68
C VAL A 5 -2.54 10.45 9.40
N GLU A 6 -2.43 9.55 10.37
CA GLU A 6 -3.01 8.21 10.29
C GLU A 6 -4.53 8.23 10.32
N ASP A 7 -5.16 9.06 11.15
CA ASP A 7 -6.63 9.21 11.19
C ASP A 7 -7.17 9.74 9.85
N ILE A 8 -6.45 10.68 9.24
CA ILE A 8 -6.75 11.15 7.89
C ILE A 8 -6.57 10.00 6.89
N ALA A 9 -5.46 9.28 6.95
CA ALA A 9 -5.17 8.17 6.03
C ALA A 9 -6.24 7.07 6.10
N ARG A 10 -6.61 6.64 7.32
CA ARG A 10 -7.64 5.61 7.56
C ARG A 10 -9.00 6.02 7.03
N SER A 11 -9.34 7.30 7.12
CA SER A 11 -10.62 7.84 6.64
C SER A 11 -10.61 8.07 5.12
N PHE A 12 -9.48 8.49 4.57
CA PHE A 12 -9.33 8.91 3.17
C PHE A 12 -9.07 7.74 2.22
N LEU A 13 -8.18 6.82 2.58
CA LEU A 13 -7.72 5.77 1.67
C LEU A 13 -8.81 4.82 1.20
N PRO A 14 -9.76 4.34 2.02
CA PRO A 14 -10.84 3.50 1.54
C PRO A 14 -11.65 4.18 0.42
N PHE A 15 -11.95 5.47 0.59
CA PHE A 15 -12.61 6.27 -0.43
C PHE A 15 -11.73 6.42 -1.69
N TRP A 16 -10.45 6.75 -1.53
CA TRP A 16 -9.52 6.95 -2.64
C TRP A 16 -9.33 5.66 -3.46
N LEU A 17 -9.11 4.53 -2.79
CA LEU A 17 -8.97 3.21 -3.42
C LEU A 17 -10.23 2.83 -4.20
N SER A 18 -11.42 3.08 -3.65
CA SER A 18 -12.67 2.81 -4.37
C SER A 18 -12.81 3.72 -5.59
N ARG A 19 -12.59 5.03 -5.41
CA ARG A 19 -12.82 6.04 -6.46
C ARG A 19 -11.86 5.94 -7.65
N TYR A 20 -10.59 5.60 -7.39
CA TYR A 20 -9.53 5.65 -8.40
C TYR A 20 -9.01 4.28 -8.81
N MET A 21 -9.12 3.28 -7.95
CA MET A 21 -8.61 1.93 -8.22
C MET A 21 -9.72 0.87 -8.33
N SER A 22 -10.99 1.25 -8.10
CA SER A 22 -12.12 0.31 -8.00
C SER A 22 -11.88 -0.78 -6.95
N ILE A 23 -11.16 -0.45 -5.87
CA ILE A 23 -10.90 -1.37 -4.76
C ILE A 23 -11.76 -0.93 -3.58
N LYS A 24 -12.71 -1.78 -3.17
CA LYS A 24 -13.54 -1.58 -1.99
C LYS A 24 -12.83 -2.19 -0.78
N VAL A 25 -12.64 -1.37 0.25
CA VAL A 25 -12.11 -1.77 1.56
C VAL A 25 -13.08 -1.26 2.60
N GLU A 26 -13.50 -2.10 3.55
CA GLU A 26 -14.44 -1.67 4.58
C GLU A 26 -13.77 -0.76 5.60
N THR A 27 -12.65 -1.22 6.17
CA THR A 27 -11.87 -0.46 7.15
C THR A 27 -10.38 -0.75 6.99
N LEU A 28 -9.56 0.25 7.33
CA LEU A 28 -8.11 0.10 7.49
C LEU A 28 -7.76 0.37 8.95
N ASN A 29 -7.07 -0.59 9.58
CA ASN A 29 -6.71 -0.51 10.98
C ASN A 29 -5.22 -0.73 11.16
N ARG A 30 -4.70 -0.18 12.26
CA ARG A 30 -3.34 -0.49 12.70
C ARG A 30 -3.29 -1.92 13.23
N VAL A 31 -2.31 -2.69 12.79
CA VAL A 31 -2.12 -4.08 13.20
C VAL A 31 -0.66 -4.32 13.55
N PHE A 32 -0.45 -5.15 14.58
CA PHE A 32 0.86 -5.60 15.02
C PHE A 32 0.98 -7.10 14.77
N PHE A 33 2.02 -7.50 14.03
CA PHE A 33 2.34 -8.90 13.78
C PHE A 33 3.56 -9.28 14.62
N GLU A 34 3.44 -10.33 15.44
CA GLU A 34 4.57 -10.89 16.17
C GLU A 34 5.21 -12.03 15.37
N ARG A 35 6.48 -11.88 15.00
CA ARG A 35 7.24 -12.79 14.15
C ARG A 35 8.69 -12.88 14.62
N ASP A 36 9.16 -14.09 14.92
CA ASP A 36 10.52 -14.34 15.43
C ASP A 36 10.91 -13.44 16.63
N GLY A 37 9.96 -13.19 17.54
CA GLY A 37 10.15 -12.29 18.69
C GLY A 37 10.27 -10.80 18.34
N LYS A 38 9.98 -10.42 17.09
CA LYS A 38 9.91 -9.02 16.63
C LYS A 38 8.46 -8.63 16.38
N ILE A 39 8.14 -7.40 16.77
CA ILE A 39 6.85 -6.79 16.46
C ILE A 39 7.00 -6.01 15.15
N ILE A 40 6.22 -6.39 14.14
CA ILE A 40 6.08 -5.68 12.88
C ILE A 40 4.80 -4.87 12.96
N GLU A 41 4.94 -3.55 12.97
CA GLU A 41 3.81 -2.63 12.92
C GLU A 41 3.44 -2.29 11.46
N VAL A 42 2.14 -2.40 11.18
CA VAL A 42 1.51 -1.96 9.93
C VAL A 42 0.47 -0.89 10.28
N ASP A 43 0.69 0.34 9.82
CA ASP A 43 -0.18 1.48 10.13
C ASP A 43 -1.58 1.28 9.53
N LEU A 44 -1.64 0.68 8.33
CA LEU A 44 -2.86 0.50 7.57
C LEU A 44 -2.95 -0.94 7.07
N PHE A 45 -3.85 -1.72 7.65
CA PHE A 45 -4.10 -3.09 7.24
C PHE A 45 -5.60 -3.30 7.07
N GLY A 46 -5.99 -3.95 5.98
CA GLY A 46 -7.40 -4.25 5.76
C GLY A 46 -7.64 -5.10 4.53
N GLU A 47 -8.82 -5.69 4.50
CA GLU A 47 -9.24 -6.63 3.47
C GLU A 47 -10.26 -5.95 2.57
N GLY A 48 -10.30 -6.37 1.32
CA GLY A 48 -11.21 -5.79 0.35
C GLY A 48 -11.41 -6.65 -0.87
N PHE A 49 -12.02 -6.05 -1.88
CA PHE A 49 -12.16 -6.66 -3.19
C PHE A 49 -12.01 -5.61 -4.30
N ASP A 50 -11.48 -6.06 -5.42
CA ASP A 50 -11.45 -5.29 -6.64
C ASP A 50 -12.78 -5.45 -7.39
N GLU A 51 -13.55 -4.38 -7.50
CA GLU A 51 -14.88 -4.37 -8.12
C GLU A 51 -14.85 -4.72 -9.62
N ARG A 52 -13.69 -4.58 -10.28
CA ARG A 52 -13.56 -4.90 -11.71
C ARG A 52 -13.32 -6.38 -11.96
N SER A 53 -12.51 -7.02 -11.11
CA SER A 53 -12.11 -8.42 -11.29
C SER A 53 -12.87 -9.37 -10.36
N GLY A 54 -13.46 -8.88 -9.27
CA GLY A 54 -14.03 -9.68 -8.19
C GLY A 54 -12.97 -10.29 -7.25
N ASN A 55 -11.67 -10.05 -7.51
CA ASN A 55 -10.61 -10.65 -6.71
C ASN A 55 -10.53 -10.03 -5.31
N LYS A 56 -10.31 -10.90 -4.31
CA LYS A 56 -10.02 -10.45 -2.94
C LYS A 56 -8.64 -9.79 -2.89
N VAL A 57 -8.57 -8.65 -2.21
CA VAL A 57 -7.32 -7.90 -2.01
C VAL A 57 -6.96 -7.78 -0.54
N LEU A 58 -5.67 -7.65 -0.27
CA LEU A 58 -5.12 -7.33 1.04
C LEU A 58 -4.36 -6.02 0.96
N VAL A 59 -4.84 -4.99 1.64
CA VAL A 59 -4.18 -3.69 1.70
C VAL A 59 -3.20 -3.68 2.86
N ILE A 60 -1.96 -3.32 2.58
CA ILE A 60 -0.89 -3.10 3.56
C ILE A 60 -0.34 -1.70 3.31
N GLY A 61 -0.21 -0.90 4.36
CA GLY A 61 0.30 0.44 4.20
C GLY A 61 1.02 1.06 5.39
N GLU A 62 1.79 2.09 5.04
CA GLU A 62 2.50 2.96 5.97
C GLU A 62 2.00 4.40 5.86
N VAL A 63 2.09 5.13 6.96
CA VAL A 63 1.75 6.54 7.05
C VAL A 63 2.99 7.35 7.41
N LYS A 64 3.33 8.33 6.57
CA LYS A 64 4.48 9.22 6.80
C LYS A 64 4.10 10.67 6.52
N SER A 65 4.67 11.60 7.27
CA SER A 65 4.47 13.03 6.96
C SER A 65 5.17 13.44 5.65
N ARG A 66 6.34 12.88 5.38
CA ARG A 66 7.13 13.11 4.16
C ARG A 66 7.64 11.77 3.64
N VAL A 67 7.53 11.54 2.34
CA VAL A 67 7.91 10.28 1.70
C VAL A 67 9.07 10.53 0.73
N HIS A 68 10.18 9.81 0.92
CA HIS A 68 11.33 9.77 0.01
C HIS A 68 11.48 8.37 -0.60
N GLY A 69 12.39 8.22 -1.58
CA GLY A 69 12.63 6.93 -2.24
C GLY A 69 13.04 5.83 -1.26
N ASN A 70 13.90 6.16 -0.29
CA ASN A 70 14.33 5.20 0.72
C ASN A 70 13.18 4.75 1.65
N ASP A 71 12.18 5.60 1.89
CA ASP A 71 10.98 5.22 2.64
C ASP A 71 10.17 4.17 1.86
N VAL A 72 9.99 4.38 0.55
CA VAL A 72 9.29 3.45 -0.34
C VAL A 72 10.00 2.10 -0.39
N LYS A 73 11.33 2.12 -0.55
CA LYS A 73 12.15 0.91 -0.55
C LYS A 73 12.01 0.13 0.76
N ALA A 74 12.19 0.81 1.90
CA ALA A 74 12.11 0.18 3.21
C ALA A 74 10.72 -0.40 3.49
N PHE A 75 9.65 0.34 3.14
CA PHE A 75 8.29 -0.15 3.25
C PHE A 75 8.04 -1.39 2.39
N HIS A 76 8.44 -1.36 1.12
CA HIS A 76 8.27 -2.50 0.21
C HIS A 76 8.98 -3.74 0.76
N GLU A 77 10.25 -3.63 1.15
CA GLU A 77 11.00 -4.75 1.73
C GLU A 77 10.32 -5.31 2.99
N LYS A 78 9.81 -4.44 3.86
CA LYS A 78 9.04 -4.84 5.05
C LYS A 78 7.74 -5.56 4.67
N ALA A 79 6.99 -5.03 3.71
CA ALA A 79 5.70 -5.57 3.29
C ALA A 79 5.84 -6.91 2.55
N THR A 80 6.82 -7.03 1.66
CA THR A 80 7.11 -8.29 0.95
C THR A 80 7.46 -9.40 1.93
N LYS A 81 8.34 -9.12 2.90
CA LYS A 81 8.69 -10.10 3.93
C LYS A 81 7.47 -10.52 4.76
N LEU A 82 6.63 -9.55 5.16
CA LEU A 82 5.39 -9.86 5.86
C LEU A 82 4.44 -10.74 5.02
N LEU A 83 4.30 -10.46 3.72
CA LEU A 83 3.45 -11.23 2.81
C LEU A 83 3.95 -12.69 2.65
N GLU A 84 5.26 -12.89 2.51
CA GLU A 84 5.87 -14.22 2.47
C GLU A 84 5.57 -15.03 3.73
N GLU A 85 5.60 -14.39 4.89
CA GLU A 85 5.29 -15.01 6.18
C GLU A 85 3.79 -15.27 6.37
N LEU A 86 2.92 -14.38 5.90
CA LEU A 86 1.46 -14.53 6.00
C LEU A 86 0.92 -15.62 5.08
N LYS A 87 1.56 -15.86 3.92
CA LYS A 87 1.10 -16.78 2.88
C LYS A 87 -0.37 -16.54 2.49
N ASP A 88 -0.77 -15.26 2.50
CA ASP A 88 -2.12 -14.86 2.23
C ASP A 88 -2.41 -15.01 0.72
N PRO A 89 -3.50 -15.70 0.31
CA PRO A 89 -3.80 -15.93 -1.10
C PRO A 89 -4.35 -14.69 -1.83
N ARG A 90 -4.64 -13.59 -1.12
CA ARG A 90 -5.21 -12.38 -1.69
C ARG A 90 -4.17 -11.57 -2.45
N THR A 91 -4.63 -10.81 -3.44
CA THR A 91 -3.75 -9.90 -4.18
C THR A 91 -3.31 -8.74 -3.26
N PRO A 92 -2.01 -8.53 -3.03
CA PRO A 92 -1.54 -7.46 -2.18
C PRO A 92 -1.69 -6.10 -2.87
N VAL A 93 -2.05 -5.09 -2.08
CA VAL A 93 -2.07 -3.67 -2.48
C VAL A 93 -1.22 -2.90 -1.48
N LEU A 94 -0.04 -2.49 -1.94
CA LEU A 94 0.94 -1.80 -1.11
C LEU A 94 0.76 -0.28 -1.24
N VAL A 95 0.59 0.43 -0.13
CA VAL A 95 0.33 1.88 -0.14
C VAL A 95 1.12 2.63 0.93
N ILE A 96 1.72 3.76 0.55
CA ILE A 96 2.21 4.76 1.50
C ILE A 96 1.34 6.00 1.40
N PHE A 97 0.80 6.44 2.53
CA PHE A 97 0.12 7.72 2.64
C PHE A 97 1.09 8.80 3.14
N GLY A 98 1.20 9.89 2.37
CA GLY A 98 2.11 11.01 2.58
C GLY A 98 1.40 12.37 2.62
N LEU A 99 1.86 13.33 3.42
CA LEU A 99 1.46 14.74 3.23
C LEU A 99 2.34 15.47 2.20
N TYR A 100 3.58 15.01 2.03
CA TYR A 100 4.52 15.47 1.02
C TYR A 100 5.24 14.28 0.40
N THR A 101 5.37 14.29 -0.92
CA THR A 101 6.08 13.27 -1.69
C THR A 101 7.25 13.90 -2.43
N HIS A 102 8.46 13.43 -2.14
CA HIS A 102 9.65 13.83 -2.89
C HIS A 102 9.68 13.09 -4.24
N PRO A 103 10.20 13.67 -5.34
CA PRO A 103 10.26 12.99 -6.65
C PRO A 103 10.93 11.61 -6.62
N THR A 104 11.92 11.41 -5.74
CA THR A 104 12.56 10.09 -5.57
C THR A 104 11.59 9.00 -5.08
N ALA A 105 10.56 9.38 -4.32
CA ALA A 105 9.54 8.43 -3.87
C ALA A 105 8.69 7.96 -5.03
N GLU A 106 8.31 8.84 -5.96
CA GLU A 106 7.50 8.48 -7.12
C GLU A 106 8.26 7.52 -8.05
N ILE A 107 9.56 7.79 -8.27
CA ILE A 107 10.44 6.92 -9.06
C ILE A 107 10.52 5.53 -8.43
N GLU A 108 10.80 5.46 -7.12
CA GLU A 108 10.93 4.18 -6.42
C GLU A 108 9.59 3.43 -6.35
N ALA A 109 8.48 4.16 -6.15
CA ALA A 109 7.13 3.61 -6.05
C ALA A 109 6.69 2.95 -7.35
N LYS A 110 6.94 3.62 -8.49
CA LYS A 110 6.69 3.05 -9.81
C LYS A 110 7.52 1.79 -10.05
N HIS A 111 8.80 1.81 -9.69
CA HIS A 111 9.69 0.66 -9.84
C HIS A 111 9.24 -0.56 -9.02
N ARG A 112 8.64 -0.34 -7.84
CA ARG A 112 8.26 -1.40 -6.89
C ARG A 112 6.78 -1.76 -6.85
N GLY A 113 5.95 -1.10 -7.66
CA GLY A 113 4.49 -1.30 -7.60
C GLY A 113 3.86 -0.84 -6.28
N VAL A 114 4.43 0.18 -5.63
CA VAL A 114 3.87 0.77 -4.41
C VAL A 114 3.03 1.99 -4.80
N LEU A 115 1.84 2.13 -4.22
CA LEU A 115 1.03 3.34 -4.37
C LEU A 115 1.54 4.40 -3.39
N VAL A 116 1.84 5.61 -3.88
CA VAL A 116 2.06 6.76 -2.99
C VAL A 116 0.88 7.71 -3.12
N VAL A 117 0.14 7.89 -2.04
CA VAL A 117 -1.10 8.66 -1.98
C VAL A 117 -0.91 9.87 -1.09
N THR A 118 -1.40 11.02 -1.53
CA THR A 118 -1.45 12.23 -0.72
C THR A 118 -2.86 12.80 -0.74
N PRO A 119 -3.29 13.56 0.29
CA PRO A 119 -4.63 14.15 0.30
C PRO A 119 -4.80 15.28 -0.72
N TYR A 120 -3.69 15.79 -1.28
CA TYR A 120 -3.67 16.95 -2.18
C TYR A 120 -3.29 16.60 -3.63
N GLY A 121 -2.77 15.40 -3.89
CA GLY A 121 -2.32 14.96 -5.19
C GLY A 121 -3.38 14.15 -5.93
N THR A 122 -3.50 14.38 -7.23
CA THR A 122 -4.23 13.48 -8.15
C THR A 122 -3.38 12.25 -8.49
N VAL A 123 -4.10 11.18 -8.88
CA VAL A 123 -3.63 9.83 -9.22
C VAL A 123 -2.23 9.81 -9.85
N GLN A 124 -1.30 9.08 -9.22
CA GLN A 124 -0.12 8.58 -9.93
C GLN A 124 -0.62 7.66 -11.03
N ASP A 125 -0.26 7.93 -12.28
CA ASP A 125 -0.68 7.17 -13.47
C ASP A 125 -0.05 5.76 -13.43
N THR A 126 -0.49 4.93 -12.50
CA THR A 126 -0.20 3.50 -12.42
C THR A 126 -1.23 2.82 -13.31
N LYS A 127 -1.02 2.85 -14.62
CA LYS A 127 -1.75 1.98 -15.54
C LYS A 127 -1.54 0.54 -15.09
N ARG A 128 -2.56 -0.02 -14.45
CA ARG A 128 -2.57 -1.39 -13.91
C ARG A 128 -2.38 -2.47 -14.98
N GLY A 129 -2.50 -2.10 -16.26
CA GLY A 129 -2.16 -2.97 -17.40
C GLY A 129 -0.74 -3.51 -17.33
N ASP A 130 0.22 -2.74 -16.80
CA ASP A 130 1.63 -3.12 -16.82
C ASP A 130 2.06 -3.90 -15.55
N GLN A 131 1.35 -3.75 -14.42
CA GLN A 131 1.75 -4.40 -13.16
C GLN A 131 1.26 -5.85 -13.02
N CYS A 132 0.15 -6.23 -13.67
CA CYS A 132 -0.23 -7.64 -13.77
C CYS A 132 0.82 -8.47 -14.52
N GLU A 133 1.51 -7.87 -15.50
CA GLU A 133 2.58 -8.56 -16.24
C GLU A 133 3.86 -8.74 -15.41
N ILE A 134 4.21 -7.77 -14.57
CA ILE A 134 5.45 -7.82 -13.78
C ILE A 134 5.37 -8.87 -12.65
N ILE A 135 4.21 -9.04 -12.02
CA ILE A 135 4.04 -10.06 -10.97
C ILE A 135 3.94 -11.47 -11.58
N GLN A 136 3.49 -11.59 -12.84
CA GLN A 136 3.40 -12.88 -13.54
C GLN A 136 4.71 -13.32 -14.22
N SER A 137 5.66 -12.42 -14.49
CA SER A 137 6.87 -12.75 -15.26
C SER A 137 8.05 -13.31 -14.45
N THR A 138 7.94 -13.44 -13.12
CA THR A 138 9.00 -14.03 -12.27
C THR A 138 8.77 -15.50 -11.91
N SER A 139 7.85 -16.18 -12.60
CA SER A 139 7.79 -17.65 -12.63
C SER A 139 8.29 -18.16 -13.98
N ASN A 140 9.60 -18.33 -14.10
CA ASN A 140 10.27 -19.31 -14.97
C ASN A 140 11.73 -19.48 -14.53
#